data_AF-A0A8J6AY80-F1
#
_entry.id   AF-A0A8J6AY80-F1
#
_cell.length_a   1.000
_cell.length_b   1.000
_cell.length_c   1.000
_cell.angle_alpha   90.00
_cell.angle_beta   90.00
_cell.angle_gamma   90.00
#
_symmetry.space_group_name_H-M   'P 1'
#
loop_
_entity.id
_entity.type
_entity.pdbx_description
1 polymer ?
#
loop_
_entity_poly.entity_id
_entity_poly.type
_entity_poly.pdbx_seq_one_letter_code
_entity_poly.pdbx_strand_id
1 'polypeptide(L)'
;MSTIPGGKKTAIVKDGRRKIHSTFDDGTELVEEFDIRSNELVIRKWKKQSVLTTCEADWEYEVGEAPTVTNPLARGPIMRESSSMPKVVRLDQPDYFYWEVRNMRHEHSVYSVSAEDNMIVIRTSNKKYFKRIPLPDMERMKLSLNGNELAASWDSAKGTTYRIRYRKPPQVLAIEAAARKQREAASQGREQREGDVECPQQ
;
A
#
# COMPACT_ATOMS: atom_id res chain seq x y z
N MET A 1 -9.48 -9.52 9.43
CA MET A 1 -10.22 -8.42 8.79
C MET A 1 -9.20 -7.48 8.15
N SER A 2 -8.37 -6.83 8.96
CA SER A 2 -7.10 -6.21 8.52
C SER A 2 -6.00 -7.26 8.37
N THR A 3 -4.94 -6.93 7.62
CA THR A 3 -3.69 -7.71 7.58
C THR A 3 -2.71 -7.31 8.69
N ILE A 4 -2.94 -6.16 9.35
CA ILE A 4 -2.14 -5.67 10.45
C ILE A 4 -2.79 -6.08 11.79
N PRO A 5 -2.04 -6.70 12.72
CA PRO A 5 -2.54 -7.07 14.03
C PRO A 5 -2.73 -5.84 14.94
N GLY A 6 -3.57 -5.96 15.96
CA GLY A 6 -3.79 -4.88 16.94
C GLY A 6 -4.73 -3.76 16.47
N GLY A 7 -5.06 -2.84 17.36
CA GLY A 7 -5.97 -1.72 17.08
C GLY A 7 -7.45 -2.09 16.98
N LYS A 8 -8.31 -1.13 17.35
CA LYS A 8 -9.78 -1.20 17.24
C LYS A 8 -10.17 -0.97 15.78
N LYS A 9 -10.94 -1.90 15.21
CA LYS A 9 -11.22 -1.91 13.76
C LYS A 9 -12.68 -1.63 13.48
N THR A 10 -12.92 -0.72 12.54
CA THR A 10 -14.23 -0.47 11.95
C THR A 10 -14.16 -0.71 10.44
N ALA A 11 -15.23 -1.23 9.85
CA ALA A 11 -15.27 -1.57 8.43
C ALA A 11 -16.55 -1.06 7.77
N ILE A 12 -16.35 -0.34 6.66
CA ILE A 12 -17.40 0.26 5.84
C ILE A 12 -17.17 -0.16 4.39
N VAL A 13 -18.25 -0.44 3.69
CA VAL A 13 -18.23 -0.75 2.26
C VAL A 13 -18.80 0.45 1.52
N LYS A 14 -18.06 1.02 0.57
CA LYS A 14 -18.46 2.18 -0.22
C LYS A 14 -17.76 2.17 -1.58
N ASP A 15 -18.45 2.57 -2.65
CA ASP A 15 -17.88 2.74 -4.00
C ASP A 15 -17.14 1.51 -4.55
N GLY A 16 -17.66 0.31 -4.27
CA GLY A 16 -17.01 -0.94 -4.70
C GLY A 16 -15.75 -1.31 -3.90
N ARG A 17 -15.43 -0.57 -2.84
CA ARG A 17 -14.29 -0.81 -1.96
C ARG A 17 -14.72 -1.07 -0.53
N ARG A 18 -13.97 -1.94 0.15
CA ARG A 18 -14.08 -2.18 1.59
C ARG A 18 -12.98 -1.40 2.30
N LYS A 19 -13.37 -0.39 3.05
CA LYS A 19 -12.48 0.42 3.87
C LYS A 19 -12.48 -0.10 5.30
N ILE A 20 -11.30 -0.44 5.81
CA ILE A 20 -11.08 -0.83 7.19
C ILE A 20 -10.25 0.28 7.84
N HIS A 21 -10.81 0.91 8.86
CA HIS A 21 -10.11 1.88 9.68
C HIS A 21 -9.72 1.21 11.00
N SER A 22 -8.43 1.17 11.30
CA SER A 22 -7.87 0.69 12.57
C SER A 22 -7.28 1.85 13.36
N THR A 23 -7.66 1.98 14.63
CA THR A 23 -7.09 2.96 15.56
C THR A 23 -6.30 2.20 16.62
N PHE A 24 -5.02 2.54 16.79
CA PHE A 24 -4.10 1.92 17.73
C PHE A 24 -4.05 2.68 19.06
N ASP A 25 -3.50 2.05 20.10
CA ASP A 25 -3.48 2.60 21.45
C ASP A 25 -2.53 3.81 21.59
N ASP A 26 -1.56 3.93 20.68
CA ASP A 26 -0.65 5.07 20.55
C ASP A 26 -1.25 6.26 19.79
N GLY A 27 -2.52 6.17 19.38
CA GLY A 27 -3.21 7.18 18.59
C GLY A 27 -2.90 7.12 17.09
N THR A 28 -2.06 6.20 16.64
CA THR A 28 -1.82 5.97 15.21
C THR A 28 -3.10 5.45 14.55
N GLU A 29 -3.39 5.95 13.35
CA GLU A 29 -4.48 5.47 12.52
C GLU A 29 -3.95 4.75 11.29
N LEU A 30 -4.64 3.67 10.90
CA LEU A 30 -4.39 2.90 9.69
C LEU A 30 -5.68 2.77 8.90
N VAL A 31 -5.61 3.09 7.62
CA VAL A 31 -6.68 2.83 6.67
C VAL A 31 -6.20 1.84 5.61
N GLU A 32 -6.90 0.72 5.51
CA GLU A 32 -6.75 -0.25 4.44
C GLU A 32 -8.00 -0.25 3.56
N GLU A 33 -7.83 -0.13 2.26
CA GLU A 33 -8.91 -0.28 1.28
C GLU A 33 -8.67 -1.53 0.44
N PHE A 34 -9.70 -2.36 0.37
CA PHE A 34 -9.70 -3.59 -0.43
C PHE A 34 -10.73 -3.47 -1.54
N ASP A 35 -10.42 -4.01 -2.71
CA ASP A 35 -11.43 -4.19 -3.76
C ASP A 35 -12.42 -5.29 -3.34
N ILE A 36 -13.73 -5.06 -3.51
CA ILE A 36 -14.75 -6.03 -3.08
C ILE A 36 -14.73 -7.30 -3.94
N ARG A 37 -14.40 -7.18 -5.23
CA ARG A 37 -14.42 -8.30 -6.18
C ARG A 37 -13.19 -9.18 -6.01
N SER A 38 -12.00 -8.59 -6.01
CA SER A 38 -10.75 -9.37 -5.89
C SER A 38 -10.32 -9.64 -4.45
N ASN A 39 -10.83 -8.88 -3.46
CA ASN A 39 -10.37 -8.90 -2.06
C ASN A 39 -8.88 -8.55 -1.89
N GLU A 40 -8.27 -7.92 -2.90
CA GLU A 40 -6.89 -7.45 -2.88
C GLU A 40 -6.77 -6.08 -2.23
N LEU A 41 -5.62 -5.82 -1.62
CA LEU A 41 -5.30 -4.55 -1.01
C LEU A 41 -4.98 -3.51 -2.08
N VAL A 42 -5.77 -2.44 -2.14
CA VAL A 42 -5.59 -1.35 -3.12
C VAL A 42 -4.83 -0.20 -2.49
N ILE A 43 -5.19 0.18 -1.25
CA ILE A 43 -4.55 1.27 -0.51
C ILE A 43 -4.26 0.81 0.91
N ARG A 44 -3.05 1.12 1.39
CA ARG A 44 -2.71 1.10 2.81
C ARG A 44 -2.04 2.41 3.15
N LYS A 45 -2.60 3.15 4.10
CA LYS A 45 -2.06 4.43 4.55
C LYS A 45 -2.13 4.59 6.05
N TRP A 46 -1.14 5.28 6.59
CA TRP A 46 -0.94 5.52 8.00
C TRP A 46 -1.06 7.01 8.31
N LYS A 47 -1.66 7.36 9.44
CA LYS A 47 -1.62 8.70 10.03
C LYS A 47 -1.00 8.56 11.41
N LYS A 48 0.27 8.94 11.54
CA LYS A 48 0.99 8.89 12.82
C LYS A 48 0.74 10.17 13.57
N GLN A 49 0.21 10.09 14.78
CA GLN A 49 -0.01 11.29 15.58
C GLN A 49 1.35 11.92 15.94
N SER A 50 1.52 13.21 15.63
CA SER A 50 2.72 13.95 16.04
C SER A 50 2.65 14.21 17.54
N VAL A 51 3.71 13.83 18.27
CA VAL A 51 3.83 14.07 19.72
C VAL A 51 4.11 15.56 20.02
N LEU A 52 4.68 16.30 19.06
CA LEU A 52 5.21 17.65 19.27
C LEU A 52 4.33 18.79 18.73
N THR A 53 3.36 18.49 17.88
CA THR A 53 2.51 19.50 17.24
C THR A 53 1.04 19.14 17.35
N THR A 54 0.21 20.10 17.76
CA THR A 54 -1.27 20.03 17.73
C THR A 54 -1.84 19.99 16.30
N CYS A 55 -0.97 20.01 15.28
CA CYS A 55 -1.37 19.93 13.88
C CYS A 55 -1.72 18.49 13.51
N GLU A 56 -2.81 18.31 12.77
CA GLU A 56 -3.15 17.00 12.22
C GLU A 56 -2.02 16.48 11.31
N ALA A 57 -1.58 15.26 11.55
CA ALA A 57 -0.55 14.63 10.72
C ALA A 57 -1.10 14.27 9.33
N ASP A 58 -0.23 14.33 8.33
CA ASP A 58 -0.57 13.91 6.97
C ASP A 58 -0.63 12.38 6.84
N TRP A 59 -1.39 11.91 5.85
CA TRP A 59 -1.47 10.49 5.52
C TRP A 59 -0.25 10.02 4.72
N GLU A 60 0.49 9.06 5.26
CA GLU A 60 1.60 8.37 4.60
C GLU A 60 1.07 7.12 3.88
N TYR A 61 1.24 7.05 2.55
CA TYR A 61 0.79 5.91 1.75
C TYR A 61 1.88 4.84 1.69
N GLU A 62 1.62 3.67 2.27
CA GLU A 62 2.49 2.48 2.19
C GLU A 62 2.21 1.68 0.91
N VAL A 63 0.92 1.48 0.58
CA VAL A 63 0.44 0.79 -0.63
C VAL A 63 -0.53 1.70 -1.35
N GLY A 64 -0.44 1.74 -2.68
CA GLY A 64 -1.22 2.62 -3.53
C GLY A 64 -0.61 4.02 -3.61
N GLU A 65 -1.43 4.98 -4.05
CA GLU A 65 -1.01 6.36 -4.28
C GLU A 65 -2.04 7.33 -3.71
N ALA A 66 -1.56 8.46 -3.19
CA ALA A 66 -2.44 9.55 -2.83
C ALA A 66 -3.22 10.05 -4.06
N PRO A 67 -4.53 10.35 -3.92
CA PRO A 67 -5.28 10.95 -5.01
C PRO A 67 -4.58 12.26 -5.42
N THR A 68 -4.43 12.47 -6.72
CA THR A 68 -3.87 13.72 -7.24
C THR A 68 -4.87 14.82 -6.96
N VAL A 69 -4.63 15.63 -5.93
CA VAL A 69 -5.44 16.82 -5.67
C VAL A 69 -5.14 17.81 -6.79
N THR A 70 -6.08 17.95 -7.71
CA THR A 70 -6.01 18.90 -8.84
C THR A 70 -6.60 20.27 -8.49
N ASN A 71 -7.22 20.43 -7.32
CA ASN A 71 -7.89 21.66 -6.93
C ASN A 71 -6.89 22.69 -6.37
N PRO A 72 -6.66 23.84 -7.04
CA PRO A 72 -5.78 24.92 -6.57
C PRO A 72 -6.31 25.65 -5.32
N LEU A 73 -7.61 25.52 -5.02
CA LEU A 73 -8.29 26.16 -3.88
C LEU A 73 -8.39 25.26 -2.65
N ALA A 74 -8.11 23.96 -2.78
CA ALA A 74 -7.97 23.09 -1.62
C ALA A 74 -6.71 23.53 -0.85
N ARG A 75 -6.71 23.43 0.48
CA ARG A 75 -5.51 23.59 1.33
C ARG A 75 -4.50 22.47 1.05
N GLY A 76 -4.02 22.37 -0.19
CA GLY A 76 -2.89 21.58 -0.58
C GLY A 76 -1.59 22.29 -0.18
N PRO A 77 -0.48 21.56 -0.09
CA PRO A 77 0.80 22.18 0.21
C PRO A 77 1.15 23.21 -0.89
N ILE A 78 1.59 24.41 -0.46
CA ILE A 78 1.99 25.53 -1.33
C ILE A 78 3.10 25.09 -2.31
N MET A 79 3.88 24.08 -1.92
CA MET A 79 4.93 23.45 -2.73
C MET A 79 4.55 22.00 -3.02
N ARG A 80 4.78 21.55 -4.26
CA ARG A 80 4.49 20.18 -4.71
C ARG A 80 5.71 19.59 -5.41
N GLU A 81 5.94 18.30 -5.21
CA GLU A 81 6.96 17.56 -5.96
C GLU A 81 6.69 17.61 -7.47
N SER A 82 7.75 17.76 -8.26
CA SER A 82 7.64 17.75 -9.72
C SER A 82 7.15 16.40 -10.21
N SER A 83 6.13 16.41 -11.08
CA SER A 83 5.64 15.20 -11.77
C SER A 83 6.69 14.55 -12.68
N SER A 84 7.81 15.23 -12.96
CA SER A 84 8.93 14.73 -13.76
C SER A 84 10.03 14.03 -12.95
N MET A 85 9.87 13.95 -11.62
CA MET A 85 10.82 13.26 -10.74
C MET A 85 10.47 11.76 -10.68
N PRO A 86 11.48 10.86 -10.59
CA PRO A 86 11.21 9.44 -10.43
C PRO A 86 10.38 9.16 -9.17
N LYS A 87 9.26 8.45 -9.34
CA LYS A 87 8.32 8.16 -8.26
C LYS A 87 8.14 6.66 -8.09
N VAL A 88 8.32 6.19 -6.87
CA VAL A 88 8.07 4.79 -6.49
C VAL A 88 6.64 4.65 -6.00
N VAL A 89 5.89 3.73 -6.57
CA VAL A 89 4.52 3.39 -6.17
C VAL A 89 4.44 1.90 -5.93
N ARG A 90 3.91 1.49 -4.77
CA ARG A 90 3.70 0.08 -4.43
C ARG A 90 2.27 -0.34 -4.82
N LEU A 91 2.16 -1.40 -5.59
CA LEU A 91 0.91 -1.92 -6.18
C LEU A 91 0.91 -3.45 -6.03
N ASP A 92 0.67 -3.94 -4.82
CA ASP A 92 0.83 -5.37 -4.52
C ASP A 92 -0.08 -6.26 -5.38
N GLN A 93 0.44 -7.44 -5.71
CA GLN A 93 -0.27 -8.52 -6.39
C GLN A 93 -0.47 -9.69 -5.41
N PRO A 94 -1.29 -10.72 -5.73
CA PRO A 94 -1.51 -11.86 -4.84
C PRO A 94 -0.21 -12.53 -4.38
N ASP A 95 0.66 -12.89 -5.32
CA ASP A 95 1.87 -13.69 -5.04
C ASP A 95 3.15 -12.85 -4.88
N TYR A 96 3.10 -11.56 -5.26
CA TYR A 96 4.26 -10.68 -5.31
C TYR A 96 3.96 -9.34 -4.65
N PHE A 97 4.91 -8.84 -3.86
CA PHE A 97 5.01 -7.41 -3.64
C PHE A 97 5.50 -6.78 -4.94
N TYR A 98 4.90 -5.67 -5.33
CA TYR A 98 5.15 -5.10 -6.65
C TYR A 98 5.23 -3.59 -6.58
N TRP A 99 6.20 -3.04 -7.30
CA TRP A 99 6.47 -1.62 -7.38
C TRP A 99 6.62 -1.17 -8.82
N GLU A 100 6.07 0.01 -9.11
CA GLU A 100 6.40 0.77 -10.30
C GLU A 100 7.27 1.97 -9.89
N VAL A 101 8.43 2.09 -10.51
CA VAL A 101 9.23 3.31 -10.47
C VAL A 101 9.00 4.05 -11.77
N ARG A 102 8.16 5.09 -11.72
CA ARG A 102 7.75 5.90 -12.86
C ARG A 102 8.74 7.05 -13.10
N ASN A 103 8.70 7.65 -14.29
CA ASN A 103 9.50 8.81 -14.69
C ASN A 103 11.03 8.60 -14.61
N MET A 104 11.49 7.40 -14.94
CA MET A 104 12.92 7.09 -15.03
C MET A 104 13.53 7.83 -16.23
N ARG A 105 14.64 8.55 -16.00
CA ARG A 105 15.25 9.47 -16.97
C ARG A 105 16.35 8.85 -17.83
N HIS A 106 16.90 7.72 -17.40
CA HIS A 106 18.01 7.05 -18.09
C HIS A 106 17.54 5.77 -18.77
N GLU A 107 18.39 5.22 -19.62
CA GLU A 107 18.12 3.92 -20.24
C GLU A 107 18.19 2.79 -19.22
N HIS A 108 17.47 1.70 -19.53
CA HIS A 108 17.38 0.52 -18.67
C HIS A 108 18.74 -0.08 -18.30
N SER A 109 19.72 -0.03 -19.22
CA SER A 109 21.07 -0.60 -19.08
C SER A 109 21.89 0.03 -17.95
N VAL A 110 21.56 1.26 -17.56
CA VAL A 110 22.27 2.04 -16.55
C VAL A 110 21.77 1.70 -15.13
N TYR A 111 20.55 1.17 -15.02
CA TYR A 111 19.93 0.85 -13.73
C TYR A 111 20.30 -0.56 -13.26
N SER A 112 20.49 -0.70 -11.95
CA SER A 112 20.63 -1.98 -11.28
C SER A 112 19.76 -2.00 -10.03
N VAL A 113 19.19 -3.18 -9.75
CA VAL A 113 18.31 -3.42 -8.60
C VAL A 113 18.79 -4.65 -7.85
N SER A 114 18.94 -4.52 -6.54
CA SER A 114 19.38 -5.60 -5.64
C SER A 114 18.75 -5.46 -4.27
N ALA A 115 18.76 -6.55 -3.49
CA ALA A 115 18.37 -6.53 -2.09
C ALA A 115 19.62 -6.34 -1.21
N GLU A 116 19.64 -5.28 -0.39
CA GLU A 116 20.74 -4.95 0.53
C GLU A 116 20.17 -4.41 1.85
N ASP A 117 20.76 -4.81 2.98
CA ASP A 117 20.32 -4.39 4.33
C ASP A 117 18.81 -4.53 4.57
N ASN A 118 18.21 -5.62 4.08
CA ASN A 118 16.78 -5.86 4.15
C ASN A 118 15.90 -4.79 3.44
N MET A 119 16.48 -4.06 2.49
CA MET A 119 15.78 -3.11 1.61
C MET A 119 16.04 -3.44 0.14
N ILE A 120 15.15 -2.98 -0.73
CA ILE A 120 15.38 -3.01 -2.18
C ILE A 120 16.13 -1.73 -2.55
N VAL A 121 17.28 -1.89 -3.20
CA VAL A 121 18.14 -0.78 -3.61
C VAL A 121 18.13 -0.65 -5.12
N ILE A 122 17.83 0.56 -5.60
CA ILE A 122 17.93 0.94 -7.00
C ILE A 122 19.09 1.91 -7.12
N ARG A 123 20.02 1.64 -8.03
CA ARG A 123 21.15 2.54 -8.30
C ARG A 123 21.45 2.63 -9.79
N THR A 124 22.08 3.72 -10.19
CA THR A 124 22.63 3.89 -11.53
C THR A 124 24.14 3.80 -11.55
N SER A 125 24.71 3.28 -12.64
CA SER A 125 26.18 3.26 -12.84
C SER A 125 26.79 4.67 -12.89
N ASN A 126 26.05 5.65 -13.42
CA ASN A 126 26.44 7.06 -13.45
C ASN A 126 26.23 7.81 -12.11
N LYS A 127 25.77 7.12 -11.05
CA LYS A 127 25.51 7.66 -9.70
C LYS A 127 24.50 8.82 -9.63
N LYS A 128 23.68 9.02 -10.67
CA LYS A 128 22.63 10.04 -10.71
C LYS A 128 21.35 9.67 -9.98
N TYR A 129 21.13 8.38 -9.72
CA TYR A 129 19.94 7.90 -9.02
C TYR A 129 20.33 6.83 -8.01
N PHE A 130 19.87 7.02 -6.78
CA PHE A 130 19.99 6.05 -5.69
C PHE A 130 18.70 6.10 -4.88
N LYS A 131 18.05 4.96 -4.69
CA LYS A 131 16.83 4.85 -3.90
C LYS A 131 16.84 3.56 -3.10
N ARG A 132 16.55 3.66 -1.80
CA ARG A 132 16.26 2.54 -0.93
C ARG A 132 14.75 2.47 -0.73
N ILE A 133 14.19 1.30 -0.94
CA ILE A 133 12.77 1.02 -0.78
C ILE A 133 12.66 0.03 0.37
N PRO A 134 12.14 0.46 1.53
CA PRO A 134 11.88 -0.46 2.63
C PRO A 134 10.74 -1.41 2.25
N LEU A 135 10.74 -2.59 2.86
CA LEU A 135 9.63 -3.54 2.76
C LEU A 135 9.07 -3.79 4.16
N PRO A 136 8.14 -2.94 4.64
CA PRO A 136 7.65 -2.98 6.01
C PRO A 136 7.04 -4.32 6.42
N ASP A 137 6.45 -5.07 5.47
CA ASP A 137 5.87 -6.39 5.75
C ASP A 137 6.93 -7.42 6.18
N MET A 138 8.12 -7.37 5.59
CA MET A 138 9.24 -8.23 5.98
C MET A 138 9.81 -7.80 7.34
N GLU A 139 9.93 -6.48 7.57
CA GLU A 139 10.40 -5.93 8.85
C GLU A 139 9.46 -6.30 10.01
N ARG A 140 8.14 -6.15 9.82
CA ARG A 140 7.12 -6.56 10.79
C ARG A 140 7.21 -8.04 11.14
N MET A 141 7.52 -8.87 10.16
CA MET A 141 7.66 -10.33 10.32
C MET A 141 9.08 -10.77 10.71
N LYS A 142 10.03 -9.83 10.83
CA LYS A 142 11.46 -10.08 11.08
C LYS A 142 12.07 -11.07 10.09
N LEU A 143 11.67 -10.99 8.82
CA LEU A 143 12.20 -11.81 7.74
C LEU A 143 13.28 -11.04 6.96
N SER A 144 14.28 -11.76 6.49
CA SER A 144 15.33 -11.21 5.63
C SER A 144 14.95 -11.28 4.15
N LEU A 145 15.29 -10.26 3.38
CA LEU A 145 15.16 -10.24 1.93
C LEU A 145 16.15 -11.21 1.28
N ASN A 146 15.65 -12.00 0.34
CA ASN A 146 16.47 -12.85 -0.51
C ASN A 146 16.54 -12.26 -1.93
N GLY A 147 17.74 -11.94 -2.41
CA GLY A 147 17.96 -11.39 -3.74
C GLY A 147 17.44 -12.29 -4.88
N ASN A 148 17.36 -13.61 -4.67
CA ASN A 148 16.87 -14.55 -5.68
C ASN A 148 15.36 -14.43 -5.95
N GLU A 149 14.61 -13.94 -4.96
CA GLU A 149 13.15 -13.73 -5.07
C GLU A 149 12.80 -12.34 -5.64
N LEU A 150 13.82 -11.50 -5.83
CA LEU A 150 13.71 -10.17 -6.41
C LEU A 150 13.90 -10.26 -7.92
N ALA A 151 12.95 -9.73 -8.67
CA ALA A 151 13.07 -9.58 -10.10
C ALA A 151 12.71 -8.14 -10.49
N ALA A 152 13.43 -7.60 -11.47
CA ALA A 152 13.14 -6.29 -12.02
C ALA A 152 13.16 -6.32 -13.54
N SER A 153 12.27 -5.56 -14.15
CA SER A 153 12.10 -5.51 -15.60
C SER A 153 11.74 -4.11 -16.06
N TRP A 154 12.26 -3.72 -17.22
CA TRP A 154 11.91 -2.48 -17.86
C TRP A 154 10.57 -2.61 -18.60
N ASP A 155 9.69 -1.62 -18.44
CA ASP A 155 8.44 -1.55 -19.19
C ASP A 155 8.70 -0.95 -20.57
N SER A 156 8.88 -1.80 -21.57
CA SER A 156 9.12 -1.39 -22.96
C SER A 156 7.95 -0.61 -23.57
N ALA A 157 6.72 -0.80 -23.08
CA ALA A 157 5.53 -0.10 -23.59
C ALA A 157 5.44 1.34 -23.06
N LYS A 158 5.78 1.57 -21.79
CA LYS A 158 5.74 2.91 -21.17
C LYS A 158 7.06 3.68 -21.31
N GLY A 159 8.16 3.01 -21.63
CA GLY A 159 9.46 3.61 -21.95
C GLY A 159 10.14 4.40 -20.82
N THR A 160 9.53 4.52 -19.64
CA THR A 160 9.99 5.35 -18.51
C THR A 160 9.68 4.72 -17.15
N THR A 161 9.19 3.47 -17.14
CA THR A 161 8.73 2.79 -15.92
C THR A 161 9.55 1.54 -15.68
N TYR A 162 10.08 1.41 -14.46
CA TYR A 162 10.75 0.21 -13.97
C TYR A 162 9.78 -0.59 -13.10
N ARG A 163 9.62 -1.87 -13.39
CA ARG A 163 8.75 -2.77 -12.63
C ARG A 163 9.62 -3.65 -11.76
N ILE A 164 9.39 -3.60 -10.45
CA ILE A 164 10.11 -4.42 -9.47
C ILE A 164 9.09 -5.33 -8.82
N ARG A 165 9.40 -6.61 -8.72
CA ARG A 165 8.59 -7.59 -8.02
C ARG A 165 9.44 -8.38 -7.04
N TYR A 166 8.87 -8.71 -5.90
CA TYR A 166 9.46 -9.58 -4.91
C TYR A 166 8.46 -10.65 -4.52
N ARG A 167 8.83 -11.93 -4.58
CA ARG A 167 7.92 -13.02 -4.23
C ARG A 167 7.56 -12.96 -2.75
N LYS A 168 6.26 -12.98 -2.45
CA LYS A 168 5.83 -12.97 -1.05
C LYS A 168 6.23 -14.27 -0.37
N PRO A 169 6.81 -14.20 0.85
CA PRO A 169 7.12 -15.41 1.58
C PRO A 169 5.83 -16.09 2.06
N PRO A 170 5.84 -17.42 2.27
CA PRO A 170 4.65 -18.19 2.68
C PRO A 170 3.96 -17.64 3.94
N GLN A 171 4.73 -17.08 4.88
CA GLN A 171 4.21 -16.49 6.11
C GLN A 171 3.29 -15.28 5.82
N VAL A 172 3.67 -14.43 4.87
CA VAL A 172 2.85 -13.28 4.47
C VAL A 172 1.58 -13.77 3.77
N LEU A 173 1.71 -14.73 2.85
CA LEU A 173 0.56 -15.30 2.13
C LEU A 173 -0.45 -15.93 3.09
N ALA A 174 0.01 -16.62 4.14
CA ALA A 174 -0.86 -17.21 5.16
C ALA A 174 -1.66 -16.15 5.93
N ILE A 175 -1.02 -15.03 6.31
CA ILE A 175 -1.67 -13.91 7.00
C ILE A 175 -2.69 -13.24 6.08
N GLU A 176 -2.33 -12.96 4.83
CA GLU A 176 -3.22 -12.36 3.85
C GLU A 176 -4.45 -13.25 3.59
N ALA A 177 -4.24 -14.57 3.45
CA ALA A 177 -5.31 -15.55 3.26
C ALA A 177 -6.25 -15.64 4.48
N ALA A 178 -5.70 -15.65 5.70
CA ALA A 178 -6.52 -15.64 6.92
C ALA A 178 -7.33 -14.35 7.04
N ALA A 179 -6.72 -13.20 6.74
CA ALA A 179 -7.39 -11.91 6.76
C ALA A 179 -8.50 -11.83 5.71
N ARG A 180 -8.27 -12.40 4.52
CA ARG A 180 -9.26 -12.53 3.43
C ARG A 180 -10.46 -13.37 3.86
N LYS A 181 -10.26 -14.56 4.42
CA LYS A 181 -11.35 -15.41 4.93
C LYS A 181 -12.21 -14.68 5.97
N GLN A 182 -11.58 -13.96 6.90
CA GLN A 182 -12.31 -13.17 7.90
C GLN A 182 -13.12 -12.03 7.26
N ARG A 183 -12.63 -11.44 6.18
CA ARG A 183 -13.37 -10.44 5.40
C ARG A 183 -14.58 -11.08 4.73
N GLU A 184 -14.40 -12.17 4.02
CA GLU A 184 -15.49 -12.87 3.30
C GLU A 184 -16.63 -13.28 4.26
N ALA A 185 -16.29 -13.85 5.42
CA ALA A 185 -17.27 -14.19 6.45
C ALA A 185 -18.04 -12.97 7.00
N ALA A 186 -17.35 -11.84 7.19
CA ALA A 186 -17.99 -10.61 7.68
C ALA A 186 -18.95 -9.96 6.67
N SER A 187 -18.80 -10.23 5.36
CA SER A 187 -19.79 -9.85 4.34
C SER A 187 -21.06 -10.70 4.44
N GLN A 188 -20.90 -12.02 4.52
CA GLN A 188 -22.02 -12.97 4.55
C GLN A 188 -22.91 -12.81 5.81
N GLY A 189 -22.29 -12.49 6.96
CA GLY A 189 -23.04 -12.27 8.20
C GLY A 189 -23.83 -10.95 8.27
N ARG A 190 -23.60 -10.01 7.34
CA ARG A 190 -24.40 -8.76 7.23
C ARG A 190 -25.62 -8.93 6.34
N GLU A 191 -25.52 -9.69 5.26
CA GLU A 191 -26.66 -10.01 4.38
C GLU A 191 -27.78 -10.77 5.11
N GLN A 192 -27.44 -11.56 6.15
CA GLN A 192 -28.44 -12.25 6.97
C GLN A 192 -29.20 -11.34 7.97
N ARG A 193 -28.74 -10.11 8.22
CA ARG A 193 -29.36 -9.19 9.21
C ARG A 193 -30.28 -8.14 8.58
N GLU A 194 -30.27 -7.98 7.27
CA GLU A 194 -31.11 -7.02 6.53
C GLU A 194 -32.48 -7.59 6.11
N GLY A 195 -32.81 -8.81 6.55
CA GLY A 195 -34.03 -9.52 6.16
C GLY A 195 -35.24 -9.37 7.09
N ASP A 196 -35.20 -8.55 8.15
CA ASP A 196 -36.32 -8.50 9.10
C ASP A 196 -36.44 -7.13 9.80
N VAL A 197 -37.04 -6.16 9.09
CA VAL A 197 -37.64 -4.96 9.72
C VAL A 197 -38.96 -4.68 9.01
N GLU A 198 -40.00 -5.42 9.37
CA GLU A 198 -41.38 -4.97 9.13
C GLU A 198 -41.64 -3.74 10.02
N CYS A 199 -41.65 -2.55 9.41
CA CYS A 199 -42.17 -1.35 10.04
C CYS A 199 -43.70 -1.42 10.09
N PRO A 200 -44.36 -1.43 11.27
CA PRO A 200 -45.81 -1.28 11.32
C PRO A 200 -46.18 0.16 10.99
N GLN A 201 -46.95 0.34 9.92
CA GLN A 201 -47.62 1.61 9.61
C GLN A 201 -48.73 1.82 10.64
N GLN A 202 -48.66 2.92 11.38
CA GLN A 202 -49.79 3.53 12.08
C GLN A 202 -50.13 4.85 11.40
#